data_AF-A0A932Y9G0-F1
#
_entry.id   AF-A0A932Y9G0-F1
#
_cell.length_a   1.000
_cell.length_b   1.000
_cell.length_c   1.000
_cell.angle_alpha   90.00
_cell.angle_beta   90.00
_cell.angle_gamma   90.00
#
_symmetry.space_group_name_H-M   'P 1'
#
loop_
_entity.id
_entity.type
_entity.pdbx_description
1 polymer ?
#
loop_
_entity_poly.entity_id
_entity_poly.type
_entity_poly.pdbx_seq_one_letter_code
_entity_poly.pdbx_strand_id
1 'polypeptide(L)'
;MKKVFLGVGIFFLAAWSLIPFFWQVATSLKPASLLTVIPPLLPLPPTGEHYRVVLQDPIFLRMIFNSFGIGVCVGVLSLLVGSLAAFAIAFFPIRSKSLILALALMVSMFPGISLIGPLYLLIRFLHLRDTWWALILVHTVLT
;
A
#
# COMPACT_ATOMS: atom_id res chain seq x y z
N MET A 1 29.76 -14.33 -19.64
CA MET A 1 29.53 -12.94 -20.10
C MET A 1 28.08 -12.47 -19.92
N LYS A 2 27.05 -13.14 -20.47
CA LYS A 2 25.63 -12.73 -20.31
C LYS A 2 25.15 -12.58 -18.85
N LYS A 3 25.52 -13.52 -17.96
CA LYS A 3 25.17 -13.44 -16.52
C LYS A 3 25.84 -12.26 -15.80
N VAL A 4 27.05 -11.89 -16.20
CA VAL A 4 27.79 -10.73 -15.65
C VAL A 4 27.14 -9.43 -16.11
N PHE A 5 26.80 -9.32 -17.39
CA PHE A 5 26.07 -8.17 -17.93
C PHE A 5 24.69 -8.00 -17.27
N LEU A 6 23.96 -9.10 -17.08
CA LEU A 6 22.67 -9.08 -16.36
C LEU A 6 22.85 -8.64 -14.89
N GLY A 7 23.87 -9.16 -14.20
CA GLY A 7 24.16 -8.78 -12.82
C GLY A 7 24.50 -7.29 -12.67
N VAL A 8 25.32 -6.75 -13.57
CA VAL A 8 25.64 -5.32 -13.62
C VAL A 8 24.38 -4.49 -13.90
N GLY A 9 23.54 -4.92 -14.86
CA GLY A 9 22.28 -4.25 -15.15
C GLY A 9 21.32 -4.22 -13.96
N ILE A 10 21.14 -5.34 -13.26
CA ILE A 10 20.32 -5.43 -12.05
C ILE A 10 20.87 -4.50 -10.96
N PHE A 11 22.18 -4.47 -10.76
CA PHE A 11 22.81 -3.60 -9.77
C PHE A 11 22.51 -2.12 -10.04
N PHE A 12 22.68 -1.65 -11.28
CA PHE A 12 22.38 -0.26 -11.63
C PHE A 12 20.90 0.07 -11.47
N LEU A 13 20.01 -0.84 -11.86
CA LEU A 13 18.57 -0.64 -11.73
C LEU A 13 18.15 -0.58 -10.24
N ALA A 14 18.67 -1.49 -9.41
CA ALA A 14 18.44 -1.47 -7.98
C ALA A 14 18.99 -0.19 -7.34
N ALA A 15 20.21 0.22 -7.68
CA ALA A 15 20.81 1.45 -7.19
C ALA A 15 19.95 2.67 -7.56
N TRP A 16 19.49 2.75 -8.82
CA TRP A 16 18.61 3.82 -9.29
C TRP A 16 17.28 3.84 -8.54
N SER A 17 16.64 2.68 -8.34
CA SER A 17 15.40 2.55 -7.58
C SER A 17 15.54 2.92 -6.10
N LEU A 18 16.75 2.81 -5.52
CA LEU A 18 17.03 3.12 -4.12
C LEU A 18 17.31 4.60 -3.85
N ILE A 19 17.67 5.39 -4.88
CA ILE A 19 17.91 6.84 -4.74
C ILE A 19 16.77 7.59 -4.02
N PRO A 20 15.48 7.44 -4.39
CA PRO A 20 14.40 8.14 -3.69
C PRO A 20 14.28 7.72 -2.21
N PHE A 21 14.54 6.45 -1.89
CA PHE A 21 14.51 5.98 -0.50
C PHE A 21 15.68 6.55 0.31
N PHE A 22 16.87 6.57 -0.26
CA PHE A 22 18.03 7.24 0.33
C PHE A 22 17.72 8.72 0.61
N TRP A 23 17.07 9.40 -0.34
CA TRP A 23 16.66 10.80 -0.16
C TRP A 23 15.66 10.99 0.99
N GLN A 24 14.67 10.10 1.12
CA GLN A 24 13.70 10.14 2.22
C GLN A 24 14.39 9.98 3.58
N VAL A 25 15.30 9.01 3.71
CA VAL A 25 16.08 8.78 4.94
C VAL A 25 17.03 9.94 5.24
N ALA A 26 17.69 10.48 4.21
CA ALA A 26 18.54 11.65 4.39
C ALA A 26 17.73 12.85 4.87
N THR A 27 16.52 13.06 4.33
CA THR A 27 15.65 14.20 4.69
C THR A 27 15.06 14.05 6.09
N SER A 28 14.68 12.84 6.49
CA SER A 28 14.13 12.59 7.84
C SER A 28 15.14 12.83 8.96
N LEU A 29 16.44 12.83 8.65
CA LEU A 29 17.54 13.12 9.58
C LEU A 29 18.00 14.59 9.53
N LYS A 30 17.42 15.43 8.67
CA LYS A 30 17.78 16.85 8.58
C LYS A 30 17.13 17.67 9.70
N PRO A 31 17.87 18.59 10.34
CA PRO A 31 17.27 19.65 11.15
C PRO A 31 16.24 20.45 10.35
N ALA A 32 15.18 20.92 11.01
CA ALA A 32 14.09 21.66 10.36
C ALA A 32 14.59 22.90 9.57
N SER A 33 15.65 23.54 10.06
CA SER A 33 16.31 24.68 9.41
C SER A 33 16.98 24.36 8.07
N LEU A 34 17.30 23.10 7.80
CA LEU A 34 17.98 22.65 6.59
C LEU A 34 17.03 22.00 5.56
N LEU A 35 15.72 21.93 5.85
CA LEU A 35 14.74 21.32 4.95
C LEU A 35 14.46 22.15 3.69
N THR A 36 14.58 23.48 3.77
CA THR A 36 14.27 24.42 2.69
C THR A 36 15.50 25.02 2.01
N VAL A 37 16.71 24.65 2.46
CA VAL A 37 17.97 25.20 1.95
C VAL A 37 18.40 24.47 0.67
N ILE A 38 18.77 25.24 -0.35
CA ILE A 38 19.31 24.77 -1.64
C ILE A 38 20.77 25.24 -1.73
N PRO A 39 21.74 24.38 -2.12
CA PRO A 39 21.59 22.98 -2.50
C PRO A 39 21.28 22.08 -1.29
N PRO A 40 20.65 20.92 -1.53
CA PRO A 40 20.33 19.96 -0.48
C PRO A 40 21.63 19.37 0.08
N LEU A 41 22.09 19.93 1.19
CA LEU A 41 23.22 19.38 1.92
C LEU A 41 22.84 18.00 2.49
N LEU A 42 23.85 17.13 2.66
CA LEU A 42 23.73 15.93 3.48
C LEU A 42 23.24 16.31 4.89
N PRO A 43 22.57 15.41 5.63
CA PRO A 43 22.04 15.70 6.96
C PRO A 43 23.18 15.90 7.98
N LEU A 44 23.78 17.08 7.98
CA LEU A 44 24.91 17.45 8.82
C LEU A 44 24.53 18.72 9.61
N PRO A 45 24.43 18.66 10.95
CA PRO A 45 24.48 17.45 11.79
C PRO A 45 23.19 16.61 11.66
N PRO A 46 23.27 15.27 11.69
CA PRO A 46 22.07 14.43 11.68
C PRO A 46 21.31 14.58 13.01
N THR A 47 19.98 14.63 12.95
CA THR A 47 19.09 14.71 14.12
C THR A 47 18.04 13.62 14.11
N GLY A 48 17.74 13.08 15.31
CA GLY A 48 16.63 12.15 15.56
C GLY A 48 15.40 12.83 16.15
N GLU A 49 15.37 14.16 16.21
CA GLU A 49 14.31 14.93 16.86
C GLU A 49 12.92 14.65 16.26
N HIS A 50 12.82 14.63 14.92
CA HIS A 50 11.57 14.32 14.22
C HIS A 50 11.00 12.96 14.63
N TYR A 51 11.85 11.94 14.74
CA TYR A 51 11.44 10.62 15.21
C TYR A 51 10.98 10.65 16.67
N ARG A 52 11.68 11.38 17.54
CA ARG A 52 11.26 11.51 18.96
C ARG A 52 9.88 12.16 19.06
N VAL A 53 9.65 13.27 18.36
CA VAL A 53 8.37 13.99 18.36
C VAL A 53 7.24 13.07 17.86
N VAL A 54 7.46 12.40 16.73
CA VAL A 54 6.45 11.56 16.09
C VAL A 54 6.17 10.27 16.88
N LEU A 55 7.18 9.66 17.50
CA LEU A 55 7.00 8.46 18.32
C LEU A 55 6.40 8.75 19.70
N GLN A 56 6.42 10.00 20.15
CA GLN A 56 5.76 10.44 21.38
C GLN A 56 4.34 10.94 21.14
N ASP A 57 3.94 11.16 19.88
CA ASP A 57 2.58 11.57 19.51
C ASP A 57 1.61 10.37 19.56
N PRO A 58 0.68 10.31 20.53
CA PRO A 58 -0.27 9.21 20.65
C PRO A 58 -1.23 9.12 19.45
N ILE A 59 -1.50 10.24 18.76
CA ILE A 59 -2.36 10.25 17.57
C ILE A 59 -1.64 9.54 16.43
N PHE A 60 -0.36 9.86 16.22
CA PHE A 60 0.46 9.22 15.19
C PHE A 60 0.61 7.71 15.43
N LEU A 61 0.90 7.30 16.67
CA LEU A 61 0.97 5.88 17.01
C LEU A 61 -0.36 5.17 16.73
N ARG A 62 -1.50 5.79 17.08
CA ARG A 62 -2.83 5.25 16.77
C ARG A 62 -3.05 5.13 15.25
N MET A 63 -2.58 6.09 14.44
CA MET A 63 -2.66 6.02 12.98
C MET A 63 -1.87 4.83 12.41
N ILE A 64 -0.68 4.56 12.96
CA ILE A 64 0.10 3.37 12.61
C ILE A 64 -0.68 2.10 12.96
N PHE A 65 -1.19 1.99 14.19
CA PHE A 65 -1.93 0.81 14.61
C PHE A 65 -3.21 0.59 13.81
N ASN A 66 -3.95 1.66 13.49
CA ASN A 66 -5.12 1.58 12.62
C ASN A 66 -4.75 1.04 11.24
N SER A 67 -3.73 1.63 10.60
CA SER A 67 -3.29 1.23 9.25
C SER A 67 -2.79 -0.21 9.22
N PHE A 68 -1.97 -0.59 10.22
CA PHE A 68 -1.46 -1.94 10.36
C PHE A 68 -2.59 -2.95 10.60
N GLY A 69 -3.47 -2.69 11.56
CA GLY A 69 -4.59 -3.56 11.90
C GLY A 69 -5.54 -3.76 10.72
N ILE A 70 -5.95 -2.67 10.06
CA ILE A 70 -6.80 -2.73 8.87
C ILE A 70 -6.10 -3.49 7.74
N GLY A 71 -4.83 -3.18 7.47
CA GLY A 71 -4.06 -3.84 6.40
C GLY A 71 -3.91 -5.35 6.61
N VAL A 72 -3.65 -5.79 7.85
CA VAL A 72 -3.58 -7.22 8.20
C VAL A 72 -4.94 -7.88 8.05
N CYS A 73 -6.02 -7.27 8.56
CA CYS A 73 -7.37 -7.81 8.42
C CYS A 73 -7.78 -7.96 6.95
N VAL A 74 -7.52 -6.94 6.13
CA VAL A 74 -7.79 -6.97 4.68
C VAL A 74 -6.98 -8.07 4.03
N GLY A 75 -5.66 -8.13 4.26
CA GLY A 75 -4.79 -9.14 3.66
C GLY A 75 -5.21 -10.57 3.99
N VAL A 76 -5.56 -10.83 5.27
CA VAL A 76 -6.06 -12.15 5.69
C VAL A 76 -7.40 -12.46 5.03
N LEU A 77 -8.35 -11.52 5.04
CA LEU A 77 -9.67 -11.75 4.47
C LEU A 77 -9.61 -11.96 2.94
N SER A 78 -8.85 -11.13 2.22
CA SER A 78 -8.63 -11.26 0.77
C SER A 78 -7.94 -12.58 0.44
N LEU A 79 -6.95 -13.01 1.24
CA LEU A 79 -6.30 -14.31 1.02
C LEU A 79 -7.26 -15.47 1.26
N LEU A 80 -8.07 -15.43 2.33
CA LEU A 80 -9.06 -16.46 2.63
C LEU A 80 -10.09 -16.59 1.51
N VAL A 81 -10.75 -15.49 1.14
CA VAL A 81 -11.80 -15.51 0.11
C VAL A 81 -11.20 -15.79 -1.27
N GLY A 82 -10.10 -15.11 -1.61
CA GLY A 82 -9.44 -15.23 -2.91
C GLY A 82 -8.85 -16.62 -3.15
N SER A 83 -8.22 -17.24 -2.14
CA SER A 83 -7.67 -18.59 -2.27
C SER A 83 -8.78 -19.64 -2.43
N LEU A 84 -9.89 -19.53 -1.70
CA LEU A 84 -11.05 -20.42 -1.86
C LEU A 84 -11.66 -20.30 -3.26
N ALA A 85 -11.85 -19.07 -3.76
CA ALA A 85 -12.36 -18.84 -5.10
C ALA A 85 -11.39 -19.36 -6.18
N ALA A 86 -10.09 -19.09 -6.04
CA ALA A 86 -9.06 -19.58 -6.95
C ALA A 86 -8.98 -21.11 -6.94
N PHE A 87 -9.06 -21.74 -5.77
CA PHE A 87 -9.09 -23.19 -5.63
C PHE A 87 -10.30 -23.80 -6.33
N ALA A 88 -11.49 -23.24 -6.10
CA ALA A 88 -12.71 -23.70 -6.75
C ALA A 88 -12.59 -23.65 -8.29
N ILE A 89 -12.08 -22.53 -8.81
CA ILE A 89 -11.88 -22.32 -10.24
C ILE A 89 -10.79 -23.23 -10.81
N ALA A 90 -9.71 -23.49 -10.06
CA ALA A 90 -8.58 -24.28 -10.52
C ALA A 90 -8.92 -25.77 -10.64
N PHE A 91 -9.63 -26.33 -9.66
CA PHE A 91 -9.80 -27.78 -9.53
C PHE A 91 -11.17 -28.33 -9.91
N PHE A 92 -12.25 -27.55 -9.82
CA PHE A 92 -13.58 -28.06 -10.17
C PHE A 92 -13.91 -27.81 -11.65
N PRO A 93 -14.62 -28.75 -12.31
CA PRO A 93 -15.08 -28.59 -13.68
C PRO A 93 -16.26 -27.60 -13.76
N ILE A 94 -15.96 -26.31 -13.69
CA ILE A 94 -16.94 -25.22 -13.82
C ILE A 94 -17.20 -24.92 -15.29
N ARG A 95 -18.44 -25.11 -15.74
CA ARG A 95 -18.83 -24.97 -17.16
C ARG A 95 -18.61 -23.58 -17.75
N SER A 96 -18.73 -22.51 -16.94
CA SER A 96 -18.58 -21.11 -17.37
C SER A 96 -17.34 -20.41 -16.78
N LYS A 97 -16.24 -21.16 -16.56
CA LYS A 97 -14.99 -20.65 -15.97
C LYS A 97 -14.45 -19.40 -16.67
N SER A 98 -14.48 -19.37 -18.01
CA SER A 98 -13.98 -18.22 -18.79
C SER A 98 -14.80 -16.95 -18.53
N LEU A 99 -16.10 -17.06 -18.33
CA LEU A 99 -16.95 -15.91 -18.03
C LEU A 99 -16.67 -15.37 -16.63
N ILE A 100 -16.51 -16.24 -15.63
CA ILE A 100 -16.17 -15.85 -14.26
C ILE A 100 -14.84 -15.10 -14.23
N LEU A 101 -13.82 -15.64 -14.90
CA LEU A 101 -12.50 -14.99 -14.99
C LEU A 101 -12.57 -13.66 -15.76
N ALA A 102 -13.36 -13.58 -16.82
CA ALA A 102 -13.57 -12.33 -17.56
C ALA A 102 -14.27 -11.26 -16.72
N LEU A 103 -15.28 -11.64 -15.92
CA LEU A 103 -15.95 -10.74 -14.98
C LEU A 103 -15.01 -10.26 -13.89
N ALA A 104 -14.20 -11.14 -13.30
CA ALA A 104 -13.20 -10.76 -12.32
C ALA A 104 -12.21 -9.73 -12.91
N LEU A 105 -11.71 -9.98 -14.12
CA LEU A 105 -10.82 -9.06 -14.82
C LEU A 105 -11.50 -7.71 -15.12
N MET A 106 -12.74 -7.73 -15.58
CA MET A 106 -13.51 -6.50 -15.85
C MET A 106 -13.64 -5.63 -14.59
N VAL A 107 -13.90 -6.24 -13.43
CA VAL A 107 -13.96 -5.52 -12.15
C VAL A 107 -12.58 -4.98 -11.77
N SER A 108 -11.50 -5.77 -11.91
CA SER A 108 -10.14 -5.33 -11.59
C SER A 108 -9.61 -4.21 -12.50
N MET A 109 -10.12 -4.09 -13.72
CA MET A 109 -9.76 -3.02 -14.65
C MET A 109 -10.61 -1.75 -14.45
N PHE A 110 -11.66 -1.81 -13.65
CA PHE A 110 -12.53 -0.66 -13.42
C PHE A 110 -11.78 0.40 -12.59
N PRO A 111 -11.81 1.68 -13.00
CA PRO A 111 -11.06 2.73 -12.32
C PRO A 111 -11.58 2.93 -10.89
N GLY A 112 -10.71 2.69 -9.89
CA GLY A 112 -11.08 2.78 -8.48
C GLY A 112 -11.67 4.14 -8.07
N ILE A 113 -11.22 5.24 -8.69
CA ILE A 113 -11.75 6.59 -8.42
C ILE A 113 -13.26 6.70 -8.72
N SER A 114 -13.76 5.99 -9.74
CA SER A 114 -15.17 6.02 -10.12
C SER A 114 -16.08 5.30 -9.12
N LEU A 115 -15.51 4.43 -8.28
CA LEU A 115 -16.26 3.69 -7.24
C LEU A 115 -16.38 4.48 -5.93
N ILE A 116 -15.61 5.55 -5.73
CA ILE A 116 -15.59 6.29 -4.45
C ILE A 116 -16.96 6.84 -4.10
N GLY A 117 -17.65 7.48 -5.06
CA GLY A 117 -18.98 8.06 -4.84
C GLY A 117 -20.02 7.00 -4.42
N PRO A 118 -20.23 5.94 -5.22
CA PRO A 118 -21.12 4.85 -4.87
C PRO A 118 -20.77 4.16 -3.55
N LEU A 119 -19.50 3.86 -3.30
CA LEU A 119 -19.07 3.22 -2.05
C LEU A 119 -19.29 4.10 -0.83
N TYR A 120 -19.07 5.42 -0.95
CA TYR A 120 -19.37 6.36 0.13
C TYR A 120 -20.86 6.35 0.48
N LEU A 121 -21.74 6.38 -0.53
CA LEU A 121 -23.19 6.29 -0.31
C LEU A 121 -23.57 4.96 0.36
N LEU A 122 -22.96 3.85 -0.04
CA LEU A 122 -23.17 2.54 0.57
C LEU A 122 -22.75 2.53 2.05
N ILE A 123 -21.52 2.97 2.36
CA ILE A 123 -21.02 3.03 3.74
C ILE A 123 -21.87 3.95 4.62
N ARG A 124 -22.34 5.07 4.05
CA ARG A 124 -23.26 5.98 4.73
C ARG A 124 -24.60 5.30 5.02
N PHE A 125 -25.18 4.61 4.04
CA PHE A 125 -26.42 3.86 4.20
C PHE A 125 -26.31 2.76 5.26
N LEU A 126 -25.17 2.07 5.30
CA LEU A 126 -24.86 1.04 6.30
C LEU A 126 -24.50 1.61 7.68
N HIS A 127 -24.44 2.93 7.85
CA HIS A 127 -24.03 3.61 9.08
C HIS A 127 -22.62 3.20 9.58
N LEU A 128 -21.74 2.78 8.66
CA LEU A 128 -20.38 2.34 8.99
C LEU A 128 -19.34 3.47 8.90
N ARG A 129 -19.77 4.72 8.79
CA ARG A 129 -18.87 5.88 8.62
C ARG A 129 -17.91 5.99 9.79
N ASP A 130 -16.64 6.27 9.49
CA ASP A 130 -15.56 6.45 10.47
C ASP A 130 -15.28 5.19 11.33
N THR A 131 -15.46 4.00 10.74
CA THR A 131 -15.16 2.72 11.39
C THR A 131 -14.14 1.91 10.61
N TRP A 132 -13.46 0.99 11.31
CA TRP A 132 -12.57 0.02 10.66
C TRP A 132 -13.33 -0.87 9.66
N TRP A 133 -14.57 -1.24 9.96
CA TRP A 133 -15.38 -2.09 9.10
C TRP A 133 -15.62 -1.51 7.71
N ALA A 134 -15.86 -0.20 7.63
CA ALA A 134 -15.99 0.46 6.33
C ALA A 134 -14.72 0.31 5.49
N LEU A 135 -13.55 0.51 6.11
CA LEU A 135 -12.28 0.40 5.41
C LEU A 135 -11.96 -1.04 5.04
N ILE A 136 -12.17 -2.00 5.95
CA ILE A 136 -11.91 -3.42 5.69
C ILE A 136 -12.77 -3.93 4.53
N LEU A 137 -14.09 -3.67 4.56
CA LEU A 137 -14.99 -4.14 3.50
C LEU A 137 -14.66 -3.53 2.14
N VAL A 138 -14.39 -2.22 2.10
CA VAL A 138 -14.07 -1.53 0.84
C VAL A 138 -12.72 -2.02 0.29
N HIS A 139 -11.69 -2.12 1.13
CA HIS A 139 -10.37 -2.53 0.66
C HIS A 139 -10.33 -3.99 0.24
N THR A 140 -11.04 -4.91 0.92
CA THR A 140 -11.10 -6.32 0.50
C THR A 140 -11.75 -6.51 -0.87
N VAL A 141 -12.65 -5.62 -1.29
CA VAL A 141 -13.25 -5.66 -2.63
C VAL A 141 -12.34 -5.04 -3.69
N LEU A 142 -11.54 -4.05 -3.32
CA LEU A 142 -10.69 -3.29 -4.26
C LEU A 142 -9.26 -3.84 -4.39
N THR A 143 -8.82 -4.69 -3.47
CA THR A 143 -7.46 -5.26 -3.41
C THR A 143 -7.47 -6.72 -3.84
#